data_AF-A0A1J9QTF0-F1
#
_entry.id   AF-A0A1J9QTF0-F1
#
_cell.length_a   1.000
_cell.length_b   1.000
_cell.length_c   1.000
_cell.angle_alpha   90.00
_cell.angle_beta   90.00
_cell.angle_gamma   90.00
#
_symmetry.space_group_name_H-M   'P 1'
#
loop_
_entity.id
_entity.type
_entity.pdbx_description
1 polymer ?
#
loop_
_entity_poly.entity_id
_entity_poly.type
_entity_poly.pdbx_seq_one_letter_code
_entity_poly.pdbx_strand_id
1 'polypeptide(L)'
;MEYRRGTWRGRNRGRGRGSWRSDGFSKAATCQQPRTPSPPVGEVLKEVRMKDLVASPAKESNVPVISNCEFLGSYNWMGSIERPAMLIPGGPPRWTPREAPTQLVEDSGVFYRDENAVRQPEHPMEPAVRAFAAHNMAARAQDVDIFACGSTLGNLVRFVRKVDRPFRFTVEAVGDTVFFVRKEKSPSETIEGVRGYGHSFPEAYTTWDESCAGSKSHQRLIGYDFAGLNCVVRFEGDGYLKHLDPDPRSGAATVGTAPSTTKLDMRYGGYMVSQDAVFDLKTRSVKRMDHDVLGEEIPRLWVAQIANFVLAYHNRGVFEEIRVQNVRRDVDKWESENEETLGQLAKLIREIATMAKSRTDGRLEVCRKAVDVLEIREQCAGTPGALPDDLKAWWTDDRNNHEDESSDDDDDDDDDVEDRYFSANSDLGDGGVLLGSDDESEPDYTACSAEDCGYCGHCRY
;
A
#
# COMPACT_ATOMS: atom_id res chain seq x y z
N MET A 1 -45.68 -36.59 -36.31
CA MET A 1 -45.30 -36.77 -37.73
C MET A 1 -44.65 -35.47 -38.20
N GLU A 2 -43.53 -35.45 -38.91
CA GLU A 2 -42.56 -36.50 -39.23
C GLU A 2 -41.20 -35.87 -39.59
N TYR A 3 -40.10 -36.58 -39.37
CA TYR A 3 -38.75 -36.16 -39.78
C TYR A 3 -38.51 -36.38 -41.28
N ARG A 4 -37.71 -35.51 -41.91
CA ARG A 4 -36.80 -35.78 -43.05
C ARG A 4 -35.81 -34.60 -43.12
N ARG A 5 -34.52 -34.70 -42.75
CA ARG A 5 -33.44 -35.62 -43.18
C ARG A 5 -33.32 -35.77 -44.69
N GLY A 6 -32.44 -34.96 -45.28
CA GLY A 6 -31.79 -35.21 -46.56
C GLY A 6 -30.30 -35.47 -46.34
N THR A 7 -29.83 -36.68 -46.65
CA THR A 7 -28.42 -37.09 -46.52
C THR A 7 -27.83 -37.39 -47.89
N TRP A 8 -26.68 -36.80 -48.25
CA TRP A 8 -25.85 -37.30 -49.36
C TRP A 8 -24.35 -37.29 -49.03
N ARG A 9 -23.86 -38.51 -48.75
CA ARG A 9 -22.56 -39.11 -49.06
C ARG A 9 -21.30 -38.24 -49.00
N GLY A 10 -20.40 -38.59 -48.07
CA GLY A 10 -19.02 -38.14 -48.11
C GLY A 10 -18.16 -38.89 -49.15
N ARG A 11 -17.01 -38.29 -49.50
CA ARG A 11 -15.85 -38.97 -50.07
C ARG A 11 -14.59 -38.38 -49.45
N ASN A 12 -13.81 -39.23 -48.77
CA ASN A 12 -12.56 -38.87 -48.11
C ASN A 12 -11.38 -39.04 -49.09
N ARG A 13 -10.46 -38.06 -49.15
CA ARG A 13 -8.99 -38.20 -49.36
C ARG A 13 -8.35 -36.86 -49.73
N GLY A 14 -7.20 -36.55 -49.11
CA GLY A 14 -6.25 -35.54 -49.63
C GLY A 14 -5.62 -34.63 -48.57
N ARG A 15 -4.43 -34.99 -48.06
CA ARG A 15 -3.57 -34.05 -47.33
C ARG A 15 -2.88 -33.11 -48.34
N GLY A 16 -2.75 -31.82 -47.99
CA GLY A 16 -1.94 -30.86 -48.75
C GLY A 16 -1.64 -29.61 -47.95
N ARG A 17 -0.49 -29.56 -47.27
CA ARG A 17 0.09 -28.29 -46.77
C ARG A 17 0.69 -27.54 -47.96
N GLY A 18 0.35 -26.27 -48.14
CA GLY A 18 0.92 -25.41 -49.19
C GLY A 18 0.83 -23.94 -48.80
N SER A 19 1.98 -23.34 -48.47
CA SER A 19 2.10 -21.92 -48.12
C SER A 19 2.17 -21.06 -49.38
N TRP A 20 1.49 -19.91 -49.41
CA TRP A 20 1.99 -18.71 -50.09
C TRP A 20 1.65 -17.44 -49.30
N ARG A 21 2.60 -16.50 -49.32
CA ARG A 21 2.54 -15.13 -48.77
C ARG A 21 1.86 -14.22 -49.81
N SER A 22 1.53 -12.95 -49.59
CA SER A 22 1.73 -12.01 -48.47
C SER A 22 0.46 -11.11 -48.34
N ASP A 23 0.36 -9.90 -47.74
CA ASP A 23 1.33 -8.95 -47.17
C ASP A 23 0.63 -7.95 -46.20
N GLY A 24 1.31 -6.88 -45.80
CA GLY A 24 0.67 -5.56 -45.78
C GLY A 24 0.16 -4.98 -44.47
N PHE A 25 0.63 -5.42 -43.30
CA PHE A 25 0.49 -4.64 -42.06
C PHE A 25 1.82 -4.03 -41.63
N SER A 26 1.85 -2.70 -41.62
CA SER A 26 2.99 -1.86 -41.24
C SER A 26 3.52 -2.27 -39.87
N LYS A 27 4.78 -2.71 -39.80
CA LYS A 27 5.50 -2.80 -38.53
C LYS A 27 5.75 -1.39 -38.01
N ALA A 28 4.79 -0.84 -37.27
CA ALA A 28 5.08 0.25 -36.35
C ALA A 28 6.22 -0.25 -35.44
N ALA A 29 7.34 0.46 -35.44
CA ALA A 29 8.46 0.10 -34.58
C ALA A 29 7.99 0.25 -33.13
N THR A 30 7.79 -0.86 -32.42
CA THR A 30 7.78 -0.86 -30.96
C THR A 30 9.13 -0.33 -30.52
N CYS A 31 9.18 0.95 -30.15
CA CYS A 31 10.29 1.55 -29.45
C CYS A 31 10.38 0.86 -28.09
N GLN A 32 11.11 -0.24 -28.04
CA GLN A 32 11.46 -0.90 -26.79
C GLN A 32 12.41 0.05 -26.07
N GLN A 33 11.86 0.83 -25.14
CA GLN A 33 12.66 1.60 -24.19
C GLN A 33 13.70 0.65 -23.58
N PRO A 34 14.99 1.03 -23.51
CA PRO A 34 16.02 0.17 -22.93
C PRO A 34 15.62 -0.20 -21.51
N ARG A 35 15.48 -1.50 -21.23
CA ARG A 35 15.13 -1.98 -19.90
C ARG A 35 16.21 -1.56 -18.91
N THR A 36 15.87 -0.65 -17.99
CA THR A 36 16.76 -0.28 -16.90
C THR A 36 17.17 -1.56 -16.15
N PRO A 37 18.47 -1.84 -16.02
CA PRO A 37 18.93 -2.98 -15.23
C PRO A 37 18.52 -2.76 -13.77
N SER A 38 18.21 -3.84 -13.05
CA SER A 38 17.97 -3.74 -11.62
C SER A 38 19.22 -3.21 -10.92
N PRO A 39 19.15 -2.11 -10.14
CA PRO A 39 20.27 -1.63 -9.33
C PRO A 39 20.82 -2.73 -8.42
N PRO A 40 22.12 -2.66 -8.07
CA PRO A 40 22.76 -3.65 -7.21
C PRO A 40 22.06 -3.76 -5.85
N VAL A 41 22.32 -4.89 -5.21
CA VAL A 41 21.83 -5.28 -3.88
C VAL A 41 23.04 -5.74 -3.06
N GLY A 42 23.07 -5.47 -1.76
CA GLY A 42 24.26 -5.70 -0.90
C GLY A 42 24.54 -7.18 -0.59
N GLU A 43 25.16 -7.46 0.55
CA GLU A 43 25.30 -8.83 1.04
C GLU A 43 24.01 -9.33 1.73
N VAL A 44 23.79 -10.64 1.79
CA VAL A 44 22.63 -11.22 2.48
C VAL A 44 22.93 -11.34 3.97
N LEU A 45 22.12 -10.68 4.79
CA LEU A 45 22.21 -10.75 6.25
C LEU A 45 21.36 -11.90 6.81
N LYS A 46 20.18 -12.11 6.23
CA LYS A 46 19.24 -13.17 6.66
C LYS A 46 18.33 -13.61 5.52
N GLU A 47 18.07 -14.91 5.44
CA GLU A 47 16.90 -15.45 4.72
C GLU A 47 15.76 -15.68 5.72
N VAL A 48 14.58 -15.15 5.41
CA VAL A 48 13.33 -15.38 6.13
C VAL A 48 12.44 -16.25 5.24
N ARG A 49 12.02 -17.41 5.74
CA ARG A 49 11.18 -18.35 4.98
C ARG A 49 9.78 -18.39 5.59
N MET A 50 8.76 -18.60 4.76
CA MET A 50 7.37 -18.66 5.23
C MET A 50 7.13 -19.67 6.36
N LYS A 51 7.86 -20.79 6.35
CA LYS A 51 7.80 -21.80 7.43
C LYS A 51 8.33 -21.29 8.78
N ASP A 52 9.23 -20.31 8.77
CA ASP A 52 9.83 -19.74 9.98
C ASP A 52 8.91 -18.65 10.59
N LEU A 53 7.99 -18.12 9.77
CA LEU A 53 6.96 -17.14 10.15
C LEU A 53 5.70 -17.77 10.76
N VAL A 54 5.54 -19.10 10.72
CA VAL A 54 4.42 -19.78 11.39
C VAL A 54 4.43 -19.40 12.88
N ALA A 55 3.25 -19.09 13.42
CA ALA A 55 3.10 -18.72 14.82
C ALA A 55 3.37 -19.94 15.71
N SER A 56 4.18 -19.76 16.76
CA SER A 56 4.14 -20.68 17.89
C SER A 56 2.87 -20.39 18.69
N PRO A 57 2.19 -21.38 19.29
CA PRO A 57 0.99 -21.17 20.12
C PRO A 57 1.29 -20.53 21.49
N ALA A 58 2.31 -19.69 21.56
CA ALA A 58 2.70 -18.94 22.74
C ALA A 58 2.02 -17.57 22.72
N LYS A 59 1.04 -17.37 23.62
CA LYS A 59 0.58 -16.14 24.30
C LYS A 59 0.88 -14.74 23.69
N GLU A 60 0.99 -14.54 22.38
CA GLU A 60 0.93 -13.21 21.79
C GLU A 60 -0.51 -12.71 21.91
N SER A 61 -0.74 -11.73 22.78
CA SER A 61 -2.02 -11.04 22.99
C SER A 61 -2.51 -10.25 21.78
N ASN A 62 -1.69 -10.17 20.73
CA ASN A 62 -1.78 -9.18 19.68
C ASN A 62 -2.49 -9.78 18.47
N VAL A 63 -3.83 -9.73 18.52
CA VAL A 63 -4.73 -10.14 17.42
C VAL A 63 -4.33 -9.41 16.13
N PRO A 64 -4.16 -10.10 14.99
CA PRO A 64 -3.65 -9.51 13.75
C PRO A 64 -4.76 -8.82 12.93
N VAL A 65 -5.47 -7.90 13.59
CA VAL A 65 -6.56 -7.08 13.06
C VAL A 65 -6.10 -5.62 13.02
N ILE A 66 -6.62 -4.84 12.05
CA ILE A 66 -6.46 -3.39 12.02
C ILE A 66 -7.55 -2.72 12.87
N SER A 67 -7.15 -1.83 13.76
CA SER A 67 -8.08 -1.02 14.58
C SER A 67 -7.60 0.43 14.73
N ASN A 68 -8.42 1.29 15.34
CA ASN A 68 -8.07 2.70 15.62
C ASN A 68 -7.60 3.50 14.38
N CYS A 69 -8.28 3.30 13.25
CA CYS A 69 -7.92 3.99 12.00
C CYS A 69 -8.26 5.48 12.06
N GLU A 70 -7.24 6.33 11.92
CA GLU A 70 -7.35 7.79 11.97
C GLU A 70 -6.68 8.48 10.78
N PHE A 71 -7.02 9.75 10.53
CA PHE A 71 -6.40 10.57 9.49
C PHE A 71 -5.24 11.38 10.09
N LEU A 72 -4.04 11.20 9.55
CA LEU A 72 -2.81 11.83 10.05
C LEU A 72 -2.20 12.85 9.08
N GLY A 73 -2.97 13.29 8.10
CA GLY A 73 -2.58 14.31 7.13
C GLY A 73 -2.62 13.83 5.68
N SER A 74 -2.35 14.77 4.77
CA SER A 74 -2.30 14.50 3.34
C SER A 74 -1.49 15.58 2.62
N TYR A 75 -1.20 15.34 1.34
CA TYR A 75 -0.68 16.36 0.45
C TYR A 75 -1.08 16.08 -1.00
N ASN A 76 -1.22 17.14 -1.81
CA ASN A 76 -1.33 17.00 -3.25
C ASN A 76 0.01 17.32 -3.91
N TRP A 77 0.38 16.53 -4.93
CA TRP A 77 1.47 16.91 -5.83
C TRP A 77 1.00 17.97 -6.83
N MET A 78 1.81 19.00 -7.01
CA MET A 78 1.62 20.09 -7.97
C MET A 78 2.93 20.37 -8.74
N GLY A 79 2.85 21.25 -9.75
CA GLY A 79 4.01 21.66 -10.54
C GLY A 79 4.44 20.60 -11.57
N SER A 80 5.65 20.76 -12.09
CA SER A 80 6.30 19.79 -12.97
C SER A 80 7.28 18.93 -12.18
N ILE A 81 7.86 17.91 -12.81
CA ILE A 81 8.83 17.02 -12.16
C ILE A 81 10.14 17.76 -11.83
N GLU A 82 10.52 18.74 -12.65
CA GLU A 82 11.70 19.58 -12.47
C GLU A 82 11.50 20.69 -11.43
N ARG A 83 10.24 21.01 -11.11
CA ARG A 83 9.84 22.03 -10.12
C ARG A 83 8.64 21.51 -9.33
N PRO A 84 8.83 20.48 -8.50
CA PRO A 84 7.75 19.89 -7.72
C PRO A 84 7.34 20.85 -6.61
N ALA A 85 6.03 20.97 -6.42
CA ALA A 85 5.44 21.67 -5.28
C ALA A 85 4.43 20.74 -4.61
N MET A 86 4.25 20.88 -3.29
CA MET A 86 3.23 20.15 -2.54
C MET A 86 2.22 21.11 -1.91
N LEU A 87 0.95 20.71 -1.90
CA LEU A 87 -0.13 21.41 -1.20
C LEU A 87 -0.50 20.64 0.07
N ILE A 88 -0.46 21.27 1.23
CA ILE A 88 -0.75 20.66 2.54
C ILE A 88 -2.00 21.34 3.16
N PRO A 89 -3.01 20.58 3.61
CA PRO A 89 -3.18 19.14 3.44
C PRO A 89 -3.54 18.75 1.99
N GLY A 90 -3.80 19.72 1.10
CA GLY A 90 -4.39 19.44 -0.20
C GLY A 90 -5.81 18.90 -0.04
N GLY A 91 -6.26 18.05 -0.96
CA GLY A 91 -7.57 17.39 -0.91
C GLY A 91 -7.79 16.51 -2.14
N PRO A 92 -8.40 15.31 -2.01
CA PRO A 92 -8.64 14.39 -3.12
C PRO A 92 -9.71 14.94 -4.07
N PRO A 93 -9.70 14.59 -5.37
CA PRO A 93 -10.69 15.12 -6.30
C PRO A 93 -12.08 14.53 -6.01
N ARG A 94 -13.12 15.35 -6.18
CA ARG A 94 -14.50 14.96 -5.93
C ARG A 94 -15.02 14.03 -7.02
N TRP A 95 -15.74 12.98 -6.66
CA TRP A 95 -16.49 12.15 -7.61
C TRP A 95 -17.53 13.01 -8.35
N THR A 96 -17.38 13.11 -9.67
CA THR A 96 -18.24 13.88 -10.57
C THR A 96 -18.56 13.04 -11.80
N PRO A 97 -19.44 12.03 -11.65
CA PRO A 97 -19.80 11.16 -12.76
C PRO A 97 -20.53 11.96 -13.83
N ARG A 98 -20.28 11.61 -15.09
CA ARG A 98 -20.90 12.28 -16.24
C ARG A 98 -22.35 11.81 -16.42
N GLU A 99 -23.24 12.72 -16.77
CA GLU A 99 -24.67 12.43 -17.01
C GLU A 99 -24.90 11.41 -18.14
N ALA A 100 -24.00 11.38 -19.13
CA ALA A 100 -24.03 10.44 -20.24
C ALA A 100 -22.62 9.87 -20.51
N PRO A 101 -22.50 8.56 -20.78
CA PRO A 101 -21.25 7.96 -21.24
C PRO A 101 -20.73 8.66 -22.49
N THR A 102 -19.42 8.88 -22.54
CA THR A 102 -18.71 9.36 -23.73
C THR A 102 -17.46 8.53 -23.90
N GLN A 103 -17.05 8.30 -25.14
CA GLN A 103 -15.81 7.60 -25.42
C GLN A 103 -14.60 8.45 -24.97
N LEU A 104 -13.86 7.96 -23.99
CA LEU A 104 -12.59 8.55 -23.56
C LEU A 104 -11.46 8.22 -24.55
N VAL A 105 -10.45 9.08 -24.60
CA VAL A 105 -9.18 8.81 -25.28
C VAL A 105 -8.43 7.73 -24.47
N GLU A 106 -7.70 6.84 -25.16
CA GLU A 106 -6.88 5.82 -24.49
C GLU A 106 -5.62 6.47 -23.91
N ASP A 107 -5.21 6.04 -22.71
CA ASP A 107 -4.05 6.55 -21.98
C ASP A 107 -2.80 6.51 -22.87
N SER A 108 -2.24 7.68 -23.16
CA SER A 108 -1.04 7.83 -23.97
C SER A 108 -0.13 8.89 -23.38
N GLY A 109 1.08 8.49 -22.98
CA GLY A 109 1.99 9.35 -22.25
C GLY A 109 3.06 8.58 -21.47
N VAL A 110 3.78 9.31 -20.63
CA VAL A 110 4.77 8.77 -19.69
C VAL A 110 4.14 8.76 -18.30
N PHE A 111 3.90 7.57 -17.77
CA PHE A 111 3.36 7.37 -16.42
C PHE A 111 4.42 6.69 -15.56
N TYR A 112 4.71 7.25 -14.39
CA TYR A 112 5.76 6.76 -13.49
C TYR A 112 5.19 5.70 -12.55
N ARG A 113 6.05 4.76 -12.12
CA ARG A 113 5.66 3.75 -11.12
C ARG A 113 5.45 4.37 -9.73
N ASP A 114 6.17 5.45 -9.41
CA ASP A 114 6.06 6.17 -8.15
C ASP A 114 6.21 7.68 -8.38
N GLU A 115 5.07 8.38 -8.33
CA GLU A 115 4.98 9.84 -8.45
C GLU A 115 5.76 10.59 -7.36
N ASN A 116 6.05 9.95 -6.22
CA ASN A 116 6.84 10.55 -5.15
C ASN A 116 8.34 10.40 -5.45
N ALA A 117 8.78 9.22 -5.88
CA ALA A 117 10.18 9.00 -6.21
C ALA A 117 10.63 9.84 -7.42
N VAL A 118 9.78 10.03 -8.43
CA VAL A 118 10.16 10.86 -9.59
C VAL A 118 10.34 12.35 -9.23
N ARG A 119 9.62 12.86 -8.21
CA ARG A 119 9.71 14.25 -7.74
C ARG A 119 10.70 14.46 -6.60
N GLN A 120 10.89 13.47 -5.74
CA GLN A 120 11.87 13.45 -4.66
C GLN A 120 12.69 12.15 -4.73
N PRO A 121 13.67 12.08 -5.65
CA PRO A 121 14.42 10.84 -5.92
C PRO A 121 15.37 10.45 -4.80
N GLU A 122 15.82 11.41 -3.99
CA GLU A 122 16.66 11.17 -2.82
C GLU A 122 15.82 10.71 -1.62
N HIS A 123 14.69 11.38 -1.34
CA HIS A 123 13.83 11.07 -0.20
C HIS A 123 12.34 10.95 -0.56
N PRO A 124 11.88 9.82 -1.16
CA PRO A 124 10.49 9.65 -1.59
C PRO A 124 9.43 9.67 -0.47
N MET A 125 9.85 9.65 0.80
CA MET A 125 8.99 9.77 2.00
C MET A 125 9.00 11.16 2.63
N GLU A 126 9.93 12.04 2.26
CA GLU A 126 10.05 13.40 2.79
C GLU A 126 8.71 14.18 2.73
N PRO A 127 7.95 14.20 1.61
CA PRO A 127 6.68 14.93 1.54
C PRO A 127 5.61 14.37 2.49
N ALA A 128 5.67 13.07 2.78
CA ALA A 128 4.74 12.42 3.69
C ALA A 128 5.02 12.83 5.14
N VAL A 129 6.29 12.83 5.54
CA VAL A 129 6.70 13.32 6.87
C VAL A 129 6.48 14.82 7.03
N ARG A 130 6.66 15.63 5.98
CA ARG A 130 6.30 17.06 5.99
C ARG A 130 4.80 17.28 6.20
N ALA A 131 3.95 16.51 5.53
CA ALA A 131 2.51 16.56 5.71
C ALA A 131 2.06 16.08 7.10
N PHE A 132 2.69 15.01 7.61
CA PHE A 132 2.50 14.52 8.98
C PHE A 132 2.86 15.59 10.02
N ALA A 133 4.04 16.19 9.91
CA ALA A 133 4.52 17.23 10.83
C ALA A 133 3.63 18.48 10.84
N ALA A 134 3.12 18.89 9.67
CA ALA A 134 2.18 20.00 9.56
C ALA A 134 0.80 19.67 10.17
N HIS A 135 0.32 18.43 10.07
CA HIS A 135 -0.98 18.07 10.62
C HIS A 135 -0.93 17.84 12.14
N ASN A 136 0.10 17.13 12.60
CA ASN A 136 0.18 16.60 13.96
C ASN A 136 1.21 17.39 14.80
N MET A 137 0.97 18.70 14.98
CA MET A 137 1.88 19.60 15.70
C MET A 137 2.17 19.20 17.17
N ALA A 138 1.35 18.34 17.75
CA ALA A 138 1.42 17.92 19.16
C ALA A 138 1.44 16.39 19.34
N ALA A 139 1.54 15.60 18.26
CA ALA A 139 1.61 14.14 18.38
C ALA A 139 3.06 13.67 18.53
N ARG A 140 3.28 12.74 19.47
CA ARG A 140 4.58 12.10 19.68
C ARG A 140 5.02 11.37 18.41
N ALA A 141 6.09 11.85 17.79
CA ALA A 141 6.73 11.13 16.69
C ALA A 141 7.27 9.75 17.15
N GLN A 142 7.52 9.61 18.46
CA GLN A 142 7.91 8.36 19.12
C GLN A 142 6.81 7.29 19.19
N ASP A 143 5.51 7.63 19.10
CA ASP A 143 4.42 6.65 19.20
C ASP A 143 4.17 5.87 17.89
N VAL A 144 5.03 6.04 16.86
CA VAL A 144 4.93 5.35 15.56
C VAL A 144 6.00 4.26 15.44
N ASP A 145 5.60 2.99 15.44
CA ASP A 145 6.51 1.86 15.18
C ASP A 145 6.94 1.79 13.71
N ILE A 146 5.97 1.89 12.79
CA ILE A 146 6.16 1.62 11.36
C ILE A 146 5.63 2.77 10.53
N PHE A 147 6.49 3.40 9.73
CA PHE A 147 6.06 4.40 8.73
C PHE A 147 6.29 3.84 7.33
N ALA A 148 5.22 3.53 6.61
CA ALA A 148 5.30 2.84 5.32
C ALA A 148 4.47 3.52 4.23
N CYS A 149 4.70 3.16 2.97
CA CYS A 149 3.70 3.34 1.94
C CYS A 149 2.90 2.05 1.72
N GLY A 150 1.60 2.18 1.41
CA GLY A 150 0.68 1.04 1.25
C GLY A 150 1.07 0.09 0.12
N SER A 151 1.88 0.54 -0.85
CA SER A 151 2.48 -0.32 -1.87
C SER A 151 3.49 -1.32 -1.27
N THR A 152 4.33 -0.87 -0.33
CA THR A 152 5.33 -1.70 0.35
C THR A 152 4.67 -2.70 1.30
N LEU A 153 3.74 -2.25 2.14
CA LEU A 153 2.95 -3.17 3.00
C LEU A 153 2.14 -4.16 2.15
N GLY A 154 1.50 -3.70 1.07
CA GLY A 154 0.80 -4.57 0.12
C GLY A 154 1.70 -5.60 -0.59
N ASN A 155 3.02 -5.36 -0.68
CA ASN A 155 3.98 -6.35 -1.16
C ASN A 155 4.32 -7.40 -0.09
N LEU A 156 4.41 -7.01 1.19
CA LEU A 156 4.53 -7.96 2.30
C LEU A 156 3.26 -8.82 2.44
N VAL A 157 2.06 -8.24 2.31
CA VAL A 157 0.78 -8.98 2.25
C VAL A 157 0.78 -9.99 1.09
N ARG A 158 1.30 -9.62 -0.09
CA ARG A 158 1.45 -10.56 -1.22
C ARG A 158 2.46 -11.67 -0.95
N PHE A 159 3.54 -11.39 -0.21
CA PHE A 159 4.53 -12.39 0.17
C PHE A 159 3.93 -13.45 1.09
N VAL A 160 3.27 -13.05 2.19
CA VAL A 160 2.67 -14.01 3.13
C VAL A 160 1.53 -14.82 2.50
N ARG A 161 0.78 -14.21 1.56
CA ARG A 161 -0.22 -14.89 0.72
C ARG A 161 0.38 -15.69 -0.45
N LYS A 162 1.70 -15.85 -0.53
CA LYS A 162 2.45 -16.63 -1.54
C LYS A 162 2.16 -16.23 -3.00
N VAL A 163 1.71 -15.00 -3.24
CA VAL A 163 1.39 -14.48 -4.59
C VAL A 163 2.71 -14.16 -5.29
N ASP A 164 3.11 -14.93 -6.31
CA ASP A 164 4.42 -14.76 -6.95
C ASP A 164 4.56 -13.43 -7.72
N ARG A 165 5.35 -12.52 -7.15
CA ARG A 165 5.66 -11.20 -7.70
C ARG A 165 6.94 -10.67 -7.04
N PRO A 166 7.99 -10.32 -7.80
CA PRO A 166 9.20 -9.75 -7.23
C PRO A 166 8.92 -8.34 -6.70
N PHE A 167 9.56 -8.01 -5.58
CA PHE A 167 9.59 -6.66 -5.02
C PHE A 167 10.87 -6.47 -4.21
N ARG A 168 11.19 -5.21 -3.95
CA ARG A 168 12.18 -4.80 -2.95
C ARG A 168 11.83 -3.43 -2.38
N PHE A 169 12.36 -3.13 -1.21
CA PHE A 169 12.25 -1.83 -0.55
C PHE A 169 13.43 -1.64 0.40
N THR A 170 13.72 -0.39 0.74
CA THR A 170 14.73 -0.04 1.75
C THR A 170 14.07 0.26 3.08
N VAL A 171 14.81 -0.01 4.15
CA VAL A 171 14.40 0.22 5.53
C VAL A 171 15.43 1.11 6.20
N GLU A 172 14.97 2.10 6.97
CA GLU A 172 15.82 2.88 7.87
C GLU A 172 15.09 3.08 9.21
N ALA A 173 15.74 2.76 10.33
CA ALA A 173 15.29 3.15 11.65
C ALA A 173 15.71 4.61 11.94
N VAL A 174 14.78 5.43 12.42
CA VAL A 174 14.99 6.84 12.81
C VAL A 174 14.30 7.05 14.15
N GLY A 175 15.10 7.16 15.23
CA GLY A 175 14.59 6.95 16.58
C GLY A 175 13.98 5.55 16.71
N ASP A 176 12.80 5.46 17.32
CA ASP A 176 12.05 4.21 17.42
C ASP A 176 11.18 3.88 16.20
N THR A 177 11.03 4.78 15.23
CA THR A 177 10.24 4.52 14.03
C THR A 177 11.05 3.83 12.95
N VAL A 178 10.48 2.81 12.32
CA VAL A 178 11.09 2.11 11.18
C VAL A 178 10.38 2.48 9.87
N PHE A 179 11.12 3.12 8.98
CA PHE A 179 10.62 3.63 7.70
C PHE A 179 10.75 2.58 6.58
N PHE A 180 9.65 2.20 5.94
CA PHE A 180 9.61 1.27 4.81
C PHE A 180 9.46 2.01 3.47
N VAL A 181 10.60 2.27 2.81
CA VAL A 181 10.70 3.12 1.61
C VAL A 181 10.74 2.29 0.33
N ARG A 182 9.77 2.53 -0.55
CA ARG A 182 9.66 1.84 -1.84
C ARG A 182 10.88 2.09 -2.74
N LYS A 183 11.44 1.02 -3.34
CA LYS A 183 12.63 1.08 -4.20
C LYS A 183 12.42 0.37 -5.54
N GLU A 184 11.93 1.12 -6.52
CA GLU A 184 11.87 0.71 -7.94
C GLU A 184 13.29 0.58 -8.54
N LYS A 185 13.43 0.32 -9.85
CA LYS A 185 14.75 0.24 -10.50
C LYS A 185 15.36 1.61 -10.75
N SER A 186 14.54 2.62 -10.97
CA SER A 186 14.94 4.02 -10.95
C SER A 186 13.79 4.88 -10.41
N PRO A 187 14.07 6.06 -9.84
CA PRO A 187 13.01 6.99 -9.42
C PRO A 187 12.10 7.40 -10.59
N SER A 188 12.65 7.40 -11.81
CA SER A 188 11.96 7.65 -13.08
C SER A 188 11.44 6.38 -13.79
N GLU A 189 11.33 5.22 -13.11
CA GLU A 189 10.83 4.01 -13.76
C GLU A 189 9.38 4.20 -14.23
N THR A 190 9.12 3.87 -15.50
CA THR A 190 7.82 4.08 -16.14
C THR A 190 7.02 2.79 -16.27
N ILE A 191 5.72 2.92 -16.48
CA ILE A 191 4.84 1.78 -16.78
C ILE A 191 5.00 1.44 -18.27
N GLU A 192 5.71 0.34 -18.57
CA GLU A 192 5.89 -0.13 -19.96
C GLU A 192 4.54 -0.47 -20.62
N GLY A 193 4.27 0.10 -21.80
CA GLY A 193 3.15 -0.31 -22.65
C GLY A 193 1.76 0.01 -22.10
N VAL A 194 1.60 1.16 -21.41
CA VAL A 194 0.32 1.68 -20.94
C VAL A 194 -0.74 1.63 -22.05
N ARG A 195 -1.88 1.04 -21.70
CA ARG A 195 -3.08 0.86 -22.52
C ARG A 195 -4.28 0.79 -21.59
N GLY A 196 -5.46 1.13 -22.10
CA GLY A 196 -6.65 1.34 -21.30
C GLY A 196 -6.83 2.80 -20.87
N TYR A 197 -7.48 3.00 -19.73
CA TYR A 197 -8.10 4.28 -19.35
C TYR A 197 -7.94 4.55 -17.85
N GLY A 198 -6.89 4.01 -17.24
CA GLY A 198 -6.64 4.09 -15.80
C GLY A 198 -6.30 5.50 -15.33
N HIS A 199 -5.82 6.37 -16.21
CA HIS A 199 -5.58 7.80 -15.93
C HIS A 199 -6.68 8.69 -16.52
N SER A 200 -7.08 8.44 -17.76
CA SER A 200 -8.10 9.23 -18.47
C SER A 200 -9.49 9.13 -17.83
N PHE A 201 -9.82 8.02 -17.14
CA PHE A 201 -11.11 7.88 -16.45
C PHE A 201 -11.19 8.70 -15.16
N PRO A 202 -10.25 8.62 -14.19
CA PRO A 202 -10.18 9.57 -13.08
C PRO A 202 -10.26 11.03 -13.52
N GLU A 203 -9.49 11.44 -14.54
CA GLU A 203 -9.51 12.82 -15.06
C GLU A 203 -10.88 13.25 -15.60
N ALA A 204 -11.69 12.32 -16.12
CA ALA A 204 -12.99 12.61 -16.73
C ALA A 204 -14.20 12.39 -15.80
N TYR A 205 -14.02 11.71 -14.66
CA TYR A 205 -15.08 11.34 -13.71
C TYR A 205 -14.83 11.89 -12.30
N THR A 206 -13.75 12.64 -12.09
CA THR A 206 -13.49 13.40 -10.87
C THR A 206 -13.19 14.87 -11.18
N THR A 207 -13.36 15.75 -10.20
CA THR A 207 -13.09 17.19 -10.32
C THR A 207 -12.31 17.67 -9.11
N TRP A 208 -11.14 18.29 -9.33
CA TRP A 208 -10.46 19.05 -8.28
C TRP A 208 -11.24 20.33 -7.98
N ASP A 209 -11.58 20.57 -6.73
CA ASP A 209 -12.16 21.87 -6.33
C ASP A 209 -11.09 22.98 -6.39
N GLU A 210 -11.52 24.25 -6.44
CA GLU A 210 -10.69 25.40 -6.79
C GLU A 210 -9.43 25.55 -5.91
N SER A 211 -9.54 25.25 -4.62
CA SER A 211 -8.43 25.27 -3.65
C SER A 211 -7.33 24.23 -3.90
N CYS A 212 -7.60 23.23 -4.74
CA CYS A 212 -6.68 22.16 -5.15
C CYS A 212 -6.41 22.16 -6.67
N ALA A 213 -6.77 23.23 -7.39
CA ALA A 213 -6.61 23.32 -8.83
C ALA A 213 -5.14 23.16 -9.28
N GLY A 214 -4.90 22.36 -10.32
CA GLY A 214 -3.56 22.06 -10.83
C GLY A 214 -2.85 20.88 -10.13
N SER A 215 -3.51 20.21 -9.18
CA SER A 215 -3.04 18.96 -8.58
C SER A 215 -2.83 17.84 -9.62
N LYS A 216 -1.90 16.94 -9.32
CA LYS A 216 -1.51 15.79 -10.14
C LYS A 216 -1.88 14.45 -9.50
N SER A 217 -1.76 14.36 -8.18
CA SER A 217 -2.27 13.26 -7.37
C SER A 217 -2.49 13.71 -5.94
N HIS A 218 -3.31 12.98 -5.19
CA HIS A 218 -3.54 13.18 -3.76
C HIS A 218 -2.94 12.01 -2.98
N GLN A 219 -2.02 12.31 -2.08
CA GLN A 219 -1.38 11.35 -1.19
C GLN A 219 -1.94 11.55 0.22
N ARG A 220 -2.40 10.48 0.85
CA ARG A 220 -3.07 10.48 2.16
C ARG A 220 -2.28 9.65 3.15
N LEU A 221 -2.27 10.08 4.41
CA LEU A 221 -1.67 9.37 5.53
C LEU A 221 -2.78 8.99 6.53
N ILE A 222 -2.74 7.74 6.96
CA ILE A 222 -3.58 7.23 8.06
C ILE A 222 -2.70 6.61 9.13
N GLY A 223 -3.15 6.72 10.37
CA GLY A 223 -2.67 5.92 11.50
C GLY A 223 -3.61 4.73 11.71
N TYR A 224 -3.07 3.60 12.15
CA TYR A 224 -3.86 2.51 12.72
C TYR A 224 -2.98 1.53 13.52
N ASP A 225 -3.61 0.80 14.43
CA ASP A 225 -2.96 -0.29 15.17
C ASP A 225 -3.10 -1.59 14.39
N PHE A 226 -2.00 -2.30 14.15
CA PHE A 226 -2.01 -3.64 13.55
C PHE A 226 -1.16 -4.61 14.36
N ALA A 227 -1.79 -5.64 14.96
CA ALA A 227 -1.10 -6.62 15.79
C ALA A 227 -0.23 -5.99 16.91
N GLY A 228 -0.71 -4.89 17.50
CA GLY A 228 0.01 -4.09 18.50
C GLY A 228 1.26 -3.38 17.97
N LEU A 229 1.26 -3.00 16.69
CA LEU A 229 2.21 -2.07 16.09
C LEU A 229 1.47 -0.83 15.61
N ASN A 230 1.94 0.36 16.00
CA ASN A 230 1.36 1.63 15.60
C ASN A 230 1.89 1.98 14.19
N CYS A 231 1.00 1.95 13.20
CA CYS A 231 1.37 2.02 11.78
C CYS A 231 0.89 3.31 11.12
N VAL A 232 1.81 4.11 10.60
CA VAL A 232 1.50 5.24 9.70
C VAL A 232 1.65 4.78 8.25
N VAL A 233 0.58 4.86 7.48
CA VAL A 233 0.53 4.35 6.10
C VAL A 233 0.16 5.44 5.11
N ARG A 234 1.09 5.72 4.18
CA ARG A 234 0.85 6.61 3.04
C ARG A 234 0.30 5.84 1.83
N PHE A 235 -0.81 6.29 1.26
CA PHE A 235 -1.34 5.80 0.00
C PHE A 235 -1.81 6.94 -0.92
N GLU A 236 -2.11 6.61 -2.17
CA GLU A 236 -2.74 7.53 -3.13
C GLU A 236 -4.25 7.30 -3.13
N GLY A 237 -5.03 8.35 -2.93
CA GLY A 237 -6.49 8.30 -2.95
C GLY A 237 -7.04 8.84 -4.27
N ASP A 238 -7.83 8.02 -4.98
CA ASP A 238 -8.33 8.35 -6.33
C ASP A 238 -9.44 9.43 -6.31
N GLY A 239 -10.10 9.62 -5.15
CA GLY A 239 -11.07 10.69 -4.96
C GLY A 239 -11.92 10.53 -3.71
N TYR A 240 -12.99 11.33 -3.60
CA TYR A 240 -13.99 11.19 -2.54
C TYR A 240 -15.46 11.33 -3.00
N LEU A 241 -16.36 10.72 -2.24
CA LEU A 241 -17.81 10.74 -2.44
C LEU A 241 -18.44 11.87 -1.62
N LYS A 242 -18.75 13.02 -2.26
CA LYS A 242 -19.34 14.20 -1.58
C LYS A 242 -20.64 13.93 -0.79
N HIS A 243 -21.40 12.88 -1.09
CA HIS A 243 -22.59 12.58 -0.29
C HIS A 243 -22.28 11.94 1.08
N LEU A 244 -21.06 11.45 1.28
CA LEU A 244 -20.55 10.94 2.57
C LEU A 244 -19.79 12.02 3.36
N ASP A 245 -19.24 13.02 2.67
CA ASP A 245 -18.62 14.21 3.25
C ASP A 245 -19.03 15.47 2.46
N PRO A 246 -20.16 16.10 2.82
CA PRO A 246 -20.76 17.19 2.04
C PRO A 246 -20.06 18.54 2.25
N ASP A 247 -19.36 18.71 3.37
CA ASP A 247 -18.65 19.94 3.76
C ASP A 247 -17.27 19.60 4.38
N PRO A 248 -16.29 19.17 3.55
CA PRO A 248 -14.96 18.80 4.03
C PRO A 248 -14.26 19.96 4.73
N ARG A 249 -13.64 19.69 5.89
CA ARG A 249 -13.04 20.72 6.75
C ARG A 249 -11.93 21.47 6.01
N SER A 250 -11.98 22.81 5.99
CA SER A 250 -10.93 23.63 5.35
C SER A 250 -9.55 23.35 5.96
N GLY A 251 -8.57 23.08 5.12
CA GLY A 251 -7.27 22.57 5.55
C GLY A 251 -6.24 23.65 5.92
N ALA A 252 -6.33 24.84 5.32
CA ALA A 252 -5.30 25.88 5.45
C ALA A 252 -5.21 26.51 6.85
N ALA A 253 -6.31 26.51 7.61
CA ALA A 253 -6.39 27.10 8.94
C ALA A 253 -6.14 26.08 10.08
N THR A 254 -5.98 24.80 9.74
CA THR A 254 -5.92 23.68 10.69
C THR A 254 -4.60 22.91 10.65
N VAL A 255 -3.64 23.36 9.85
CA VAL A 255 -2.29 22.75 9.77
C VAL A 255 -1.24 23.77 10.18
N GLY A 256 -0.22 23.30 10.88
CA GLY A 256 0.97 24.05 11.21
C GLY A 256 1.93 24.23 10.03
N THR A 257 2.98 25.00 10.29
CA THR A 257 4.12 25.12 9.37
C THR A 257 5.00 23.87 9.51
N ALA A 258 5.15 23.10 8.44
CA ALA A 258 6.10 21.99 8.40
C ALA A 258 7.56 22.49 8.62
N PRO A 259 8.41 21.74 9.36
CA PRO A 259 9.83 22.07 9.50
C PRO A 259 10.48 22.13 8.11
N SER A 260 11.27 23.17 7.79
CA SER A 260 11.69 23.43 6.41
C SER A 260 13.15 23.87 6.27
N THR A 261 14.02 22.99 5.78
CA THR A 261 15.35 23.37 5.24
C THR A 261 15.59 22.91 3.81
N THR A 262 14.58 22.35 3.14
CA THR A 262 14.68 21.67 1.83
C THR A 262 14.28 22.53 0.64
N LYS A 263 14.55 22.02 -0.57
CA LYS A 263 14.21 22.68 -1.86
C LYS A 263 12.75 22.52 -2.31
N LEU A 264 11.93 21.76 -1.57
CA LEU A 264 10.53 21.48 -1.92
C LEU A 264 9.64 22.71 -1.64
N ASP A 265 8.95 23.20 -2.67
CA ASP A 265 7.95 24.27 -2.55
C ASP A 265 6.71 23.74 -1.80
N MET A 266 6.57 24.12 -0.53
CA MET A 266 5.42 23.77 0.32
C MET A 266 4.42 24.92 0.35
N ARG A 267 3.17 24.60 0.02
CA ARG A 267 2.04 25.55 0.04
C ARG A 267 0.93 25.01 0.94
N TYR A 268 0.18 25.89 1.57
CA TYR A 268 -0.89 25.52 2.49
C TYR A 268 -2.26 25.84 1.88
N GLY A 269 -3.16 24.86 1.85
CA GLY A 269 -4.42 24.93 1.12
C GLY A 269 -5.13 23.59 0.96
N GLY A 270 -6.35 23.64 0.43
CA GLY A 270 -7.23 22.47 0.27
C GLY A 270 -8.13 22.22 1.49
N TYR A 271 -8.52 20.96 1.69
CA TYR A 271 -9.53 20.51 2.63
C TYR A 271 -9.30 19.04 3.06
N MET A 272 -9.67 18.74 4.31
CA MET A 272 -9.56 17.42 4.91
C MET A 272 -10.88 16.68 4.75
N VAL A 273 -10.85 15.61 3.95
CA VAL A 273 -11.98 14.70 3.75
C VAL A 273 -11.96 13.57 4.78
N SER A 274 -13.13 13.13 5.26
CA SER A 274 -13.31 11.94 6.08
C SER A 274 -12.78 10.66 5.41
N GLN A 275 -12.17 9.76 6.18
CA GLN A 275 -11.69 8.47 5.65
C GLN A 275 -12.83 7.65 5.04
N ASP A 276 -14.04 7.71 5.63
CA ASP A 276 -15.23 7.01 5.13
C ASP A 276 -15.77 7.53 3.80
N ALA A 277 -15.32 8.71 3.34
CA ALA A 277 -15.73 9.29 2.06
C ALA A 277 -14.72 9.05 0.93
N VAL A 278 -13.47 8.66 1.25
CA VAL A 278 -12.42 8.36 0.25
C VAL A 278 -12.78 7.07 -0.50
N PHE A 279 -12.42 7.01 -1.79
CA PHE A 279 -12.54 5.80 -2.62
C PHE A 279 -11.23 5.45 -3.35
N ASP A 280 -11.13 4.16 -3.69
CA ASP A 280 -10.17 3.60 -4.65
C ASP A 280 -10.90 3.28 -5.96
N LEU A 281 -10.23 3.43 -7.09
CA LEU A 281 -10.83 3.31 -8.41
C LEU A 281 -10.14 2.26 -9.26
N LYS A 282 -10.95 1.44 -9.95
CA LYS A 282 -10.44 0.55 -10.99
C LYS A 282 -11.22 0.56 -12.28
N THR A 283 -10.49 0.74 -13.38
CA THR A 283 -11.00 0.48 -14.73
C THR A 283 -10.68 -0.95 -15.17
N ARG A 284 -11.64 -1.62 -15.81
CA ARG A 284 -11.45 -2.90 -16.50
C ARG A 284 -12.21 -2.90 -17.83
N SER A 285 -11.76 -3.68 -18.80
CA SER A 285 -12.59 -3.92 -20.00
C SER A 285 -13.80 -4.77 -19.63
N VAL A 286 -14.95 -4.55 -20.27
CA VAL A 286 -16.14 -5.44 -20.18
C VAL A 286 -15.82 -6.93 -20.44
N LYS A 287 -14.69 -7.23 -21.10
CA LYS A 287 -14.15 -8.60 -21.29
C LYS A 287 -13.58 -9.25 -20.01
N ARG A 288 -13.60 -8.55 -18.87
CA ARG A 288 -13.15 -9.02 -17.55
C ARG A 288 -14.26 -8.93 -16.51
N MET A 289 -15.52 -8.76 -16.93
CA MET A 289 -16.68 -8.57 -16.05
C MET A 289 -17.06 -9.84 -15.27
N ASP A 290 -16.55 -10.99 -15.71
CA ASP A 290 -16.61 -12.32 -15.11
C ASP A 290 -15.47 -12.60 -14.11
N HIS A 291 -14.49 -11.71 -13.97
CA HIS A 291 -13.37 -11.85 -13.04
C HIS A 291 -13.69 -11.18 -11.70
N ASP A 292 -13.22 -11.76 -10.59
CA ASP A 292 -13.33 -11.15 -9.26
C ASP A 292 -12.30 -10.03 -9.06
N VAL A 293 -12.58 -8.88 -9.67
CA VAL A 293 -11.75 -7.69 -9.57
C VAL A 293 -11.76 -7.12 -8.15
N LEU A 294 -12.82 -7.35 -7.37
CA LEU A 294 -12.88 -6.88 -5.98
C LEU A 294 -11.91 -7.70 -5.13
N GLY A 295 -12.01 -9.04 -5.14
CA GLY A 295 -11.12 -9.92 -4.37
C GLY A 295 -9.63 -9.79 -4.72
N GLU A 296 -9.30 -9.39 -5.96
CA GLU A 296 -7.93 -9.01 -6.35
C GLU A 296 -7.40 -7.76 -5.60
N GLU A 297 -8.27 -6.80 -5.32
CA GLU A 297 -7.92 -5.47 -4.82
C GLU A 297 -8.23 -5.30 -3.31
N ILE A 298 -9.10 -6.13 -2.69
CA ILE A 298 -9.38 -6.12 -1.23
C ILE A 298 -8.10 -6.02 -0.36
N PRO A 299 -6.99 -6.74 -0.62
CA PRO A 299 -5.78 -6.60 0.19
C PRO A 299 -5.14 -5.20 0.11
N ARG A 300 -5.33 -4.45 -0.98
CA ARG A 300 -4.92 -3.04 -1.10
C ARG A 300 -5.88 -2.14 -0.32
N LEU A 301 -7.18 -2.40 -0.38
CA LEU A 301 -8.20 -1.65 0.35
C LEU A 301 -8.06 -1.81 1.87
N TRP A 302 -7.70 -3.00 2.33
CA TRP A 302 -7.36 -3.30 3.74
C TRP A 302 -6.13 -2.49 4.22
N VAL A 303 -5.01 -2.52 3.49
CA VAL A 303 -3.82 -1.72 3.85
C VAL A 303 -4.08 -0.21 3.86
N ALA A 304 -4.96 0.29 2.99
CA ALA A 304 -5.30 1.72 2.90
C ALA A 304 -6.54 2.10 3.73
N GLN A 305 -7.19 1.14 4.40
CA GLN A 305 -8.46 1.29 5.10
C GLN A 305 -9.54 2.05 4.30
N ILE A 306 -9.63 1.76 3.00
CA ILE A 306 -10.60 2.38 2.09
C ILE A 306 -11.87 1.55 2.05
N ALA A 307 -12.99 2.13 2.48
CA ALA A 307 -14.29 1.48 2.51
C ALA A 307 -15.06 1.55 1.17
N ASN A 308 -14.70 2.45 0.25
CA ASN A 308 -15.44 2.65 -1.00
C ASN A 308 -14.61 2.27 -2.23
N PHE A 309 -15.20 1.50 -3.14
CA PHE A 309 -14.56 1.04 -4.37
C PHE A 309 -15.40 1.44 -5.59
N VAL A 310 -14.74 2.07 -6.57
CA VAL A 310 -15.33 2.48 -7.84
C VAL A 310 -14.82 1.58 -8.95
N LEU A 311 -15.61 0.59 -9.36
CA LEU A 311 -15.28 -0.34 -10.43
C LEU A 311 -15.99 0.02 -11.72
N ALA A 312 -15.22 0.48 -12.71
CA ALA A 312 -15.72 1.03 -13.96
C ALA A 312 -15.36 0.11 -15.16
N TYR A 313 -16.37 -0.43 -15.83
CA TYR A 313 -16.19 -1.30 -16.99
C TYR A 313 -16.31 -0.52 -18.31
N HIS A 314 -15.34 -0.71 -19.21
CA HIS A 314 -15.31 -0.04 -20.51
C HIS A 314 -15.38 -0.98 -21.72
N ASN A 315 -16.07 -0.52 -22.76
CA ASN A 315 -15.95 -1.01 -24.12
C ASN A 315 -15.25 0.06 -24.98
N ARG A 316 -13.96 -0.13 -25.27
CA ARG A 316 -13.13 0.79 -26.08
C ARG A 316 -13.20 2.27 -25.66
N GLY A 317 -13.26 2.54 -24.36
CA GLY A 317 -13.27 3.88 -23.77
C GLY A 317 -14.66 4.44 -23.46
N VAL A 318 -15.73 3.77 -23.89
CA VAL A 318 -17.09 4.06 -23.41
C VAL A 318 -17.34 3.28 -22.12
N PHE A 319 -17.73 3.99 -21.05
CA PHE A 319 -18.01 3.42 -19.73
C PHE A 319 -19.51 3.47 -19.45
N GLU A 320 -20.17 2.34 -19.62
CA GLU A 320 -21.63 2.23 -19.46
C GLU A 320 -22.02 1.59 -18.11
N GLU A 321 -21.13 0.79 -17.52
CA GLU A 321 -21.34 0.18 -16.21
C GLU A 321 -20.25 0.62 -15.22
N ILE A 322 -20.64 1.49 -14.29
CA ILE A 322 -19.81 1.99 -13.21
C ILE A 322 -20.48 1.60 -11.90
N ARG A 323 -19.78 0.82 -11.08
CA ARG A 323 -20.24 0.35 -9.77
C ARG A 323 -19.54 1.17 -8.70
N VAL A 324 -20.28 1.97 -7.96
CA VAL A 324 -19.80 2.65 -6.74
C VAL A 324 -20.32 1.84 -5.56
N GLN A 325 -19.43 1.20 -4.82
CA GLN A 325 -19.78 0.22 -3.79
C GLN A 325 -19.06 0.54 -2.48
N ASN A 326 -19.78 0.46 -1.37
CA ASN A 326 -19.14 0.34 -0.06
C ASN A 326 -18.84 -1.15 0.19
N VAL A 327 -17.56 -1.45 0.42
CA VAL A 327 -16.99 -2.81 0.51
C VAL A 327 -16.35 -3.08 1.87
N ARG A 328 -16.68 -2.27 2.90
CA ARG A 328 -16.18 -2.43 4.27
C ARG A 328 -16.36 -3.86 4.77
N ARG A 329 -17.58 -4.41 4.62
CA ARG A 329 -17.90 -5.79 5.01
C ARG A 329 -17.07 -6.85 4.28
N ASP A 330 -16.70 -6.61 3.02
CA ASP A 330 -15.85 -7.53 2.25
C ASP A 330 -14.39 -7.48 2.74
N VAL A 331 -13.92 -6.29 3.16
CA VAL A 331 -12.60 -6.09 3.79
C VAL A 331 -12.55 -6.75 5.17
N ASP A 332 -13.53 -6.51 6.04
CA ASP A 332 -13.59 -7.06 7.41
C ASP A 332 -13.71 -8.61 7.38
N LYS A 333 -14.50 -9.12 6.43
CA LYS A 333 -14.60 -10.57 6.17
C LYS A 333 -13.26 -11.13 5.70
N TRP A 334 -12.59 -10.47 4.75
CA TRP A 334 -11.31 -10.93 4.23
C TRP A 334 -10.22 -10.94 5.32
N GLU A 335 -10.19 -9.94 6.19
CA GLU A 335 -9.28 -9.91 7.35
C GLU A 335 -9.49 -11.13 8.24
N SER A 336 -10.76 -11.40 8.60
CA SER A 336 -11.15 -12.59 9.38
C SER A 336 -10.75 -13.90 8.69
N GLU A 337 -10.95 -14.01 7.38
CA GLU A 337 -10.57 -15.20 6.59
C GLU A 337 -9.04 -15.36 6.38
N ASN A 338 -8.23 -14.32 6.67
CA ASN A 338 -6.78 -14.32 6.49
C ASN A 338 -6.01 -14.17 7.83
N GLU A 339 -6.65 -14.29 8.99
CA GLU A 339 -6.07 -14.05 10.33
C GLU A 339 -4.69 -14.69 10.53
N GLU A 340 -4.53 -16.00 10.27
CA GLU A 340 -3.24 -16.70 10.39
C GLU A 340 -2.15 -16.08 9.49
N THR A 341 -2.52 -15.69 8.27
CA THR A 341 -1.61 -15.06 7.30
C THR A 341 -1.25 -13.63 7.70
N LEU A 342 -2.16 -12.92 8.38
CA LEU A 342 -1.89 -11.62 8.97
C LEU A 342 -1.02 -11.73 10.24
N GLY A 343 -1.14 -12.81 11.02
CA GLY A 343 -0.19 -13.15 12.08
C GLY A 343 1.24 -13.35 11.55
N GLN A 344 1.38 -14.07 10.43
CA GLN A 344 2.68 -14.23 9.74
C GLN A 344 3.23 -12.88 9.23
N LEU A 345 2.36 -11.97 8.78
CA LEU A 345 2.73 -10.61 8.38
C LEU A 345 3.23 -9.78 9.57
N ALA A 346 2.53 -9.80 10.70
CA ALA A 346 2.91 -9.10 11.91
C ALA A 346 4.30 -9.53 12.41
N LYS A 347 4.55 -10.86 12.45
CA LYS A 347 5.85 -11.44 12.81
C LYS A 347 6.96 -11.00 11.85
N LEU A 348 6.70 -11.00 10.53
CA LEU A 348 7.65 -10.53 9.52
C LEU A 348 7.98 -9.04 9.65
N ILE A 349 6.98 -8.18 9.93
CA ILE A 349 7.19 -6.75 10.14
C ILE A 349 8.03 -6.54 11.41
N ARG A 350 7.69 -7.21 12.52
CA ARG A 350 8.48 -7.18 13.76
C ARG A 350 9.93 -7.61 13.52
N GLU A 351 10.15 -8.70 12.79
CA GLU A 351 11.49 -9.21 12.48
C GLU A 351 12.34 -8.21 11.68
N ILE A 352 11.77 -7.60 10.64
CA ILE A 352 12.45 -6.56 9.84
C ILE A 352 12.76 -5.33 10.72
N ALA A 353 11.80 -4.89 11.54
CA ALA A 353 11.96 -3.74 12.42
C ALA A 353 13.03 -3.97 13.50
N THR A 354 13.03 -5.13 14.17
CA THR A 354 14.06 -5.51 15.14
C THR A 354 15.44 -5.55 14.50
N MET A 355 15.56 -6.12 13.30
CA MET A 355 16.85 -6.13 12.58
C MET A 355 17.32 -4.72 12.23
N ALA A 356 16.43 -3.81 11.79
CA ALA A 356 16.77 -2.43 11.50
C ALA A 356 17.27 -1.69 12.76
N LYS A 357 16.50 -1.75 13.86
CA LYS A 357 16.86 -1.12 15.16
C LYS A 357 18.17 -1.67 15.75
N SER A 358 18.50 -2.93 15.48
CA SER A 358 19.74 -3.56 15.99
C SER A 358 21.03 -3.11 15.29
N ARG A 359 20.94 -2.41 14.14
CA ARG A 359 22.11 -1.96 13.36
C ARG A 359 22.55 -0.56 13.74
N THR A 360 23.87 -0.34 13.74
CA THR A 360 24.49 0.98 14.00
C THR A 360 24.17 2.04 12.94
N ASP A 361 23.82 1.63 11.71
CA ASP A 361 23.39 2.52 10.63
C ASP A 361 21.85 2.59 10.47
N GLY A 362 21.11 1.79 11.24
CA GLY A 362 19.66 1.63 11.14
C GLY A 362 19.13 1.05 9.80
N ARG A 363 20.00 0.66 8.86
CA ARG A 363 19.65 0.53 7.43
C ARG A 363 19.68 -0.90 6.89
N LEU A 364 18.66 -1.24 6.09
CA LEU A 364 18.53 -2.53 5.42
C LEU A 364 17.95 -2.36 4.00
N GLU A 365 18.11 -3.39 3.17
CA GLU A 365 17.31 -3.61 1.97
C GLU A 365 16.60 -4.96 2.06
N VAL A 366 15.30 -4.98 1.79
CA VAL A 366 14.48 -6.18 1.78
C VAL A 366 14.17 -6.54 0.34
N CYS A 367 14.51 -7.76 -0.07
CA CYS A 367 14.27 -8.29 -1.42
C CYS A 367 13.53 -9.62 -1.36
N ARG A 368 12.52 -9.81 -2.21
CA ARG A 368 11.97 -11.16 -2.41
C ARG A 368 12.89 -11.99 -3.31
N LYS A 369 13.27 -13.19 -2.83
CA LYS A 369 14.11 -14.15 -3.57
C LYS A 369 13.28 -15.19 -4.31
N ALA A 370 12.27 -15.75 -3.65
CA ALA A 370 11.40 -16.81 -4.16
C ALA A 370 9.96 -16.61 -3.69
N VAL A 371 9.05 -17.53 -4.05
CA VAL A 371 7.64 -17.47 -3.64
C VAL A 371 7.50 -17.40 -2.12
N ASP A 372 8.32 -18.16 -1.40
CA ASP A 372 8.29 -18.39 0.05
C ASP A 372 9.56 -17.92 0.80
N VAL A 373 10.51 -17.28 0.10
CA VAL A 373 11.79 -16.80 0.67
C VAL A 373 12.01 -15.31 0.41
N LEU A 374 12.29 -14.57 1.48
CA LEU A 374 12.63 -13.16 1.51
C LEU A 374 14.04 -12.99 2.07
N GLU A 375 14.86 -12.17 1.42
CA GLU A 375 16.21 -11.82 1.86
C GLU A 375 16.21 -10.44 2.52
N ILE A 376 16.72 -10.36 3.75
CA ILE A 376 17.12 -9.13 4.41
C ILE A 376 18.62 -8.94 4.13
N ARG A 377 19.00 -7.77 3.63
CA ARG A 377 20.30 -7.50 3.01
C ARG A 377 20.89 -6.20 3.52
N GLU A 378 22.21 -6.07 3.38
CA GLU A 378 22.86 -4.78 3.50
C GLU A 378 22.37 -3.81 2.41
N GLN A 379 22.19 -2.55 2.79
CA GLN A 379 21.89 -1.49 1.82
C GLN A 379 23.18 -1.11 1.08
N CYS A 380 23.14 -1.00 -0.25
CA CYS A 380 24.32 -0.59 -1.01
C CYS A 380 24.80 0.82 -0.63
N ALA A 381 26.11 1.01 -0.50
CA ALA A 381 26.73 2.29 -0.24
C ALA A 381 26.25 3.37 -1.24
N GLY A 382 26.00 4.58 -0.73
CA GLY A 382 25.46 5.69 -1.52
C GLY A 382 23.94 5.62 -1.79
N THR A 383 23.23 4.61 -1.28
CA THR A 383 21.76 4.67 -1.24
C THR A 383 21.33 5.77 -0.23
N PRO A 384 20.44 6.70 -0.62
CA PRO A 384 19.90 7.70 0.30
C PRO A 384 19.18 7.08 1.50
N GLY A 385 19.12 7.83 2.60
CA GLY A 385 18.24 7.52 3.73
C GLY A 385 16.76 7.72 3.38
N ALA A 386 15.87 7.24 4.24
CA ALA A 386 14.43 7.42 4.12
C ALA A 386 14.02 8.90 4.17
N LEU A 387 14.75 9.69 4.97
CA LEU A 387 14.49 11.11 5.22
C LEU A 387 15.79 11.93 5.09
N PRO A 388 15.68 13.24 4.76
CA PRO A 388 16.77 14.20 4.90
C PRO A 388 17.06 14.48 6.39
N ASP A 389 18.25 15.01 6.66
CA ASP A 389 18.77 15.16 8.03
C ASP A 389 17.95 16.15 8.89
N ASP A 390 17.28 17.14 8.29
CA ASP A 390 16.39 18.07 9.00
C ASP A 390 15.15 17.36 9.54
N LEU A 391 14.53 16.51 8.73
CA LEU A 391 13.38 15.71 9.16
C LEU A 391 13.76 14.60 10.12
N LYS A 392 14.99 14.05 10.04
CA LYS A 392 15.49 13.11 11.05
C LYS A 392 15.65 13.78 12.41
N ALA A 393 16.32 14.93 12.44
CA ALA A 393 16.48 15.71 13.66
C ALA A 393 15.12 16.11 14.26
N TRP A 394 14.16 16.53 13.42
CA TRP A 394 12.79 16.83 13.87
C TRP A 394 12.07 15.58 14.42
N TRP A 395 12.19 14.42 13.76
CA TRP A 395 11.56 13.17 14.20
C TRP A 395 12.13 12.65 15.53
N THR A 396 13.37 13.00 15.87
CA THR A 396 14.04 12.58 17.12
C THR A 396 14.14 13.67 18.19
N ASP A 397 13.54 14.85 18.01
CA ASP A 397 13.61 15.93 19.01
C ASP A 397 12.59 15.67 20.14
N ASP A 398 13.08 15.46 21.36
CA ASP A 398 12.25 15.17 22.54
C ASP A 398 11.23 16.27 22.88
N ARG A 399 11.40 17.50 22.37
CA ARG A 399 10.42 18.58 22.52
C ARG A 399 9.19 18.42 21.63
N ASN A 400 9.22 17.49 20.67
CA ASN A 400 8.03 17.01 19.96
C ASN A 400 7.38 15.80 20.69
N ASN A 401 7.92 15.37 21.84
CA ASN A 401 7.54 14.13 22.53
C ASN A 401 7.06 14.33 24.00
N HIS A 402 7.27 15.51 24.59
CA HIS A 402 6.79 15.86 25.93
C HIS A 402 5.73 16.97 25.93
N GLU A 403 4.61 16.70 26.62
CA GLU A 403 3.79 17.76 27.24
C GLU A 403 4.46 18.13 28.58
N ASP A 404 4.52 19.42 28.89
CA ASP A 404 5.00 19.91 30.19
C ASP A 404 3.94 19.66 31.28
N GLU A 405 3.91 18.45 31.85
CA GLU A 405 3.34 18.24 33.20
C GLU A 405 4.29 18.79 34.28
N SER A 406 4.46 20.12 34.30
CA SER A 406 4.96 20.85 35.46
C SER A 406 4.63 22.35 35.36
N SER A 407 3.35 22.69 35.50
CA SER A 407 3.00 23.98 36.11
C SER A 407 3.06 23.81 37.63
N ASP A 408 4.27 23.90 38.19
CA ASP A 408 4.45 24.22 39.60
C ASP A 408 4.05 25.71 39.79
N ASP A 409 2.74 25.96 39.85
CA ASP A 409 2.19 27.22 40.36
C ASP A 409 1.75 26.97 41.82
N ASP A 410 2.67 27.26 42.75
CA ASP A 410 2.32 27.61 44.12
C ASP A 410 1.47 28.90 44.09
N ASP A 411 0.24 28.86 44.60
CA ASP A 411 -0.32 29.91 45.47
C ASP A 411 -1.72 29.54 46.00
N ASP A 412 -1.95 29.91 47.25
CA ASP A 412 -3.08 29.61 48.15
C ASP A 412 -4.50 29.94 47.61
N ASP A 413 -5.53 29.16 48.01
CA ASP A 413 -6.49 29.60 49.05
C ASP A 413 -7.57 28.53 49.41
N ASP A 414 -8.17 28.72 50.60
CA ASP A 414 -9.18 27.87 51.28
C ASP A 414 -10.47 27.54 50.49
N ASP A 415 -11.07 26.36 50.73
CA ASP A 415 -12.28 26.24 51.58
C ASP A 415 -12.74 24.78 51.84
N ASP A 416 -13.48 24.60 52.94
CA ASP A 416 -13.99 23.32 53.49
C ASP A 416 -14.98 22.53 52.58
N VAL A 417 -15.10 21.20 52.81
CA VAL A 417 -16.32 20.53 53.34
C VAL A 417 -16.29 18.98 53.25
N GLU A 418 -16.53 18.35 54.41
CA GLU A 418 -17.01 16.98 54.73
C GLU A 418 -16.77 15.77 53.79
N ASP A 419 -15.91 14.85 54.25
CA ASP A 419 -16.33 13.58 54.88
C ASP A 419 -17.61 12.88 54.33
N ARG A 420 -17.48 11.72 53.64
CA ARG A 420 -18.12 10.41 54.02
C ARG A 420 -18.11 9.25 53.00
N TYR A 421 -17.87 8.04 53.55
CA TYR A 421 -18.20 6.67 53.10
C TYR A 421 -17.44 6.09 51.89
N PHE A 422 -16.77 4.93 51.91
CA PHE A 422 -16.97 3.55 52.44
C PHE A 422 -17.47 2.51 51.42
N SER A 423 -16.77 1.35 51.40
CA SER A 423 -17.08 0.07 50.71
C SER A 423 -17.06 0.10 49.17
N ALA A 424 -16.26 -0.70 48.44
CA ALA A 424 -15.65 -2.02 48.68
C ALA A 424 -16.63 -3.20 48.77
N ASN A 425 -16.68 -3.98 47.69
CA ASN A 425 -16.99 -5.42 47.54
C ASN A 425 -16.09 -5.89 46.36
N SER A 426 -15.28 -6.95 46.40
CA SER A 426 -15.57 -8.38 46.67
C SER A 426 -16.59 -8.97 45.69
N ASP A 427 -16.45 -10.18 45.14
CA ASP A 427 -15.43 -11.23 45.29
C ASP A 427 -15.62 -12.27 44.16
N LEU A 428 -14.55 -13.01 43.79
CA LEU A 428 -14.50 -14.44 43.31
C LEU A 428 -15.40 -14.88 42.11
N GLY A 429 -15.12 -15.93 41.32
CA GLY A 429 -14.04 -16.92 41.19
C GLY A 429 -14.27 -17.70 39.85
N ASP A 430 -13.26 -18.21 39.15
CA ASP A 430 -12.58 -19.52 39.32
C ASP A 430 -13.20 -20.69 38.50
N GLY A 431 -12.32 -21.58 38.00
CA GLY A 431 -12.63 -22.87 37.34
C GLY A 431 -12.87 -22.85 35.82
N GLY A 432 -12.34 -23.77 34.98
CA GLY A 432 -11.34 -24.82 35.24
C GLY A 432 -11.55 -26.14 34.46
N VAL A 433 -10.57 -26.50 33.61
CA VAL A 433 -10.07 -27.89 33.32
C VAL A 433 -10.84 -28.87 32.39
N LEU A 434 -10.25 -29.08 31.19
CA LEU A 434 -9.88 -30.31 30.43
C LEU A 434 -10.67 -31.67 30.43
N LEU A 435 -10.55 -32.36 29.27
CA LEU A 435 -10.40 -33.82 28.94
C LEU A 435 -11.43 -34.32 27.88
N GLY A 436 -11.12 -35.17 26.87
CA GLY A 436 -9.88 -35.80 26.36
C GLY A 436 -10.16 -36.90 25.28
N SER A 437 -9.12 -37.45 24.62
CA SER A 437 -9.05 -38.72 23.81
C SER A 437 -9.85 -38.85 22.47
N ASP A 438 -9.48 -39.66 21.45
CA ASP A 438 -8.24 -40.41 21.06
C ASP A 438 -8.33 -40.95 19.59
N ASP A 439 -7.32 -41.76 19.15
CA ASP A 439 -7.22 -42.71 17.98
C ASP A 439 -6.65 -42.15 16.64
N GLU A 440 -5.36 -42.37 16.28
CA GLU A 440 -4.69 -43.53 15.60
C GLU A 440 -4.85 -43.60 14.05
N SER A 441 -3.93 -44.09 13.19
CA SER A 441 -2.47 -44.38 13.23
C SER A 441 -1.90 -44.63 11.77
N GLU A 442 -0.65 -44.19 11.50
CA GLU A 442 0.44 -44.62 10.54
C GLU A 442 0.25 -45.59 9.30
N PRO A 443 1.25 -45.80 8.38
CA PRO A 443 2.42 -45.01 7.92
C PRO A 443 2.72 -45.05 6.36
N ASP A 444 3.89 -44.50 6.00
CA ASP A 444 4.60 -44.33 4.71
C ASP A 444 4.76 -45.53 3.73
N TYR A 445 4.87 -45.23 2.42
CA TYR A 445 5.58 -46.05 1.42
C TYR A 445 6.31 -45.25 0.32
N THR A 446 7.64 -45.34 0.33
CA THR A 446 8.57 -45.36 -0.83
C THR A 446 8.86 -44.06 -1.60
N ALA A 447 9.90 -43.38 -1.12
CA ALA A 447 11.12 -43.03 -1.86
C ALA A 447 11.15 -43.15 -3.40
N CYS A 448 11.64 -42.07 -4.04
CA CYS A 448 12.56 -42.20 -5.19
C CYS A 448 13.52 -41.00 -5.26
N SER A 449 14.68 -41.13 -4.62
CA SER A 449 15.83 -40.25 -4.81
C SER A 449 16.52 -40.55 -6.15
N ALA A 450 16.88 -39.51 -6.90
CA ALA A 450 17.89 -39.58 -7.94
C ALA A 450 18.71 -38.29 -7.94
N GLU A 451 19.93 -38.40 -7.41
CA GLU A 451 20.97 -37.37 -7.53
C GLU A 451 21.48 -37.28 -8.98
N ASP A 452 22.20 -36.21 -9.28
CA ASP A 452 23.09 -36.03 -10.44
C ASP A 452 22.53 -36.30 -11.86
N CYS A 453 22.04 -35.22 -12.47
CA CYS A 453 22.24 -34.98 -13.91
C CYS A 453 22.69 -33.52 -14.13
N GLY A 454 23.99 -33.27 -13.98
CA GLY A 454 24.59 -32.00 -14.34
C GLY A 454 24.63 -31.81 -15.85
N TYR A 455 23.97 -30.77 -16.36
CA TYR A 455 24.12 -30.34 -17.76
C TYR A 455 24.56 -28.87 -17.84
N CYS A 456 25.87 -28.66 -17.82
CA CYS A 456 26.48 -27.39 -18.18
C CYS A 456 26.42 -27.18 -19.69
N GLY A 457 25.66 -26.18 -20.15
CA GLY A 457 25.39 -25.96 -21.58
C GLY A 457 25.44 -24.49 -22.01
N HIS A 458 26.65 -23.97 -22.21
CA HIS A 458 26.82 -22.72 -22.97
C HIS A 458 26.32 -22.89 -24.41
N CYS A 459 25.34 -22.09 -24.83
CA CYS A 459 25.08 -21.82 -26.25
C CYS A 459 25.06 -20.31 -26.50
N ARG A 460 26.06 -19.84 -27.24
CA ARG A 460 26.02 -18.53 -27.91
C ARG A 460 25.15 -18.66 -29.15
N TYR A 461 24.25 -17.71 -29.38
CA TYR A 461 24.04 -17.03 -30.67
C TYR A 461 23.22 -15.76 -30.47
#